data_AF-A0A9E1RQJ9-F1
#
_entry.id   AF-A0A9E1RQJ9-F1
#
_cell.length_a   1.000
_cell.length_b   1.000
_cell.length_c   1.000
_cell.angle_alpha   90.00
_cell.angle_beta   90.00
_cell.angle_gamma   90.00
#
_symmetry.space_group_name_H-M   'P 1'
#
loop_
_entity.id
_entity.type
_entity.pdbx_description
1 polymer ?
#
loop_
_entity_poly.entity_id
_entity_poly.type
_entity_poly.pdbx_seq_one_letter_code
_entity_poly.pdbx_strand_id
1 'polypeptide(L)'
;EERNEHHQNTKSLRIELRKVEKDWEKAEAKVVALHAKLADPTVYDDGAQVALLAKQVDSAKDLAAKLSARWEELASKLERFNN
;
A
#
# COMPACT_ATOMS: atom_id res chain seq x y z
N GLU A 1 -8.39 24.53 -25.61
CA GLU A 1 -8.04 24.23 -24.21
C GLU A 1 -7.56 22.79 -23.94
N GLU A 2 -7.83 21.83 -24.83
CA GLU A 2 -7.67 20.38 -24.60
C GLU A 2 -6.27 19.91 -24.17
N ARG A 3 -5.21 20.54 -24.68
CA ARG A 3 -3.81 20.17 -24.35
C ARG A 3 -3.43 20.50 -22.90
N ASN A 4 -4.09 21.50 -22.30
CA ASN A 4 -3.84 21.90 -20.92
C ASN A 4 -4.55 20.96 -19.94
N GLU A 5 -5.77 20.53 -20.25
CA GLU A 5 -6.55 19.58 -19.44
C GLU A 5 -5.90 18.19 -19.40
N HIS A 6 -5.34 17.75 -20.52
CA HIS A 6 -4.61 16.48 -20.59
C HIS A 6 -3.39 16.50 -19.67
N HIS A 7 -2.59 17.57 -19.73
CA HIS A 7 -1.37 17.71 -18.93
C HIS A 7 -1.66 17.80 -17.41
N GLN A 8 -2.75 18.47 -17.02
CA GLN A 8 -3.17 18.54 -15.62
C GLN A 8 -3.64 17.17 -15.11
N ASN A 9 -4.40 16.42 -15.91
CA ASN A 9 -4.84 15.07 -15.56
C ASN A 9 -3.66 14.11 -15.37
N THR A 10 -2.70 14.08 -16.30
CA THR A 10 -1.51 13.23 -16.16
C THR A 10 -0.66 13.62 -14.96
N LYS A 11 -0.51 14.93 -14.67
CA LYS A 11 0.22 15.38 -13.48
C LYS A 11 -0.47 14.95 -12.18
N SER A 12 -1.79 15.05 -12.12
CA SER A 12 -2.57 14.62 -10.96
C SER A 12 -2.44 13.11 -10.72
N LEU A 13 -2.57 12.30 -11.78
CA LEU A 13 -2.37 10.84 -11.72
C LEU A 13 -0.97 10.46 -11.21
N ARG A 14 0.09 11.15 -11.66
CA ARG A 14 1.45 10.92 -11.16
C ARG A 14 1.61 11.22 -9.67
N ILE A 15 0.95 12.27 -9.19
CA ILE A 15 0.97 12.64 -7.78
C ILE A 15 0.25 11.57 -6.95
N GLU A 16 -0.93 11.13 -7.40
CA GLU A 16 -1.67 10.05 -6.73
C GLU A 16 -0.89 8.74 -6.72
N LEU A 17 -0.26 8.37 -7.84
CA LEU A 17 0.54 7.16 -7.95
C LEU A 17 1.69 7.16 -6.95
N ARG A 18 2.45 8.27 -6.85
CA ARG A 18 3.49 8.42 -5.81
C ARG A 18 2.96 8.36 -4.38
N LYS A 19 1.75 8.88 -4.12
CA LYS A 19 1.13 8.78 -2.80
C LYS A 19 0.79 7.33 -2.45
N VAL A 20 0.15 6.61 -3.38
CA VAL A 20 -0.20 5.20 -3.22
C VAL A 20 1.05 4.35 -3.02
N GLU A 21 2.11 4.62 -3.78
CA GLU A 21 3.40 3.93 -3.65
C GLU A 21 4.03 4.14 -2.27
N LYS A 22 4.03 5.39 -1.77
CA LYS A 22 4.52 5.69 -0.41
C LYS A 22 3.66 5.06 0.68
N ASP A 23 2.35 5.01 0.51
CA ASP A 23 1.47 4.35 1.47
C ASP A 23 1.60 2.84 1.41
N TRP A 24 1.89 2.27 0.23
CA TRP A 24 2.20 0.85 0.06
C TRP A 24 3.49 0.48 0.77
N GLU A 25 4.57 1.27 0.60
CA GLU A 25 5.83 1.09 1.33
C GLU A 25 5.63 1.11 2.85
N LYS A 26 4.79 2.02 3.37
CA LYS A 26 4.45 2.04 4.80
C LYS A 26 3.67 0.81 5.23
N ALA A 27 2.73 0.33 4.42
CA ALA A 27 1.97 -0.87 4.71
C ALA A 27 2.88 -2.10 4.77
N GLU A 28 3.79 -2.24 3.81
CA GLU A 28 4.83 -3.28 3.79
C GLU A 28 5.76 -3.20 5.00
N ALA A 29 6.28 -2.00 5.31
CA ALA A 29 7.11 -1.79 6.50
C ALA A 29 6.38 -2.18 7.79
N LYS A 30 5.06 -1.92 7.86
CA LYS A 30 4.23 -2.34 9.00
C LYS A 30 4.09 -3.85 9.06
N VAL A 31 3.89 -4.54 7.93
CA VAL A 31 3.87 -6.02 7.86
C VAL A 31 5.19 -6.59 8.38
N VAL A 32 6.33 -6.07 7.91
CA VAL A 32 7.66 -6.51 8.33
C VAL A 32 7.87 -6.28 9.83
N ALA A 33 7.52 -5.10 10.35
CA ALA A 33 7.66 -4.79 11.77
C ALA A 33 6.79 -5.69 12.65
N LEU A 34 5.57 -6.04 12.20
CA LEU A 34 4.69 -6.96 12.91
C LEU A 34 5.17 -8.42 12.83
N HIS A 35 5.67 -8.85 11.67
CA HIS A 35 6.31 -10.15 11.52
C HIS A 35 7.56 -10.27 12.40
N ALA A 36 8.37 -9.22 12.51
CA ALA A 36 9.54 -9.20 13.39
C ALA A 36 9.14 -9.37 14.87
N LYS A 37 8.01 -8.78 15.29
CA LYS A 37 7.44 -9.02 16.63
C LYS A 37 6.95 -10.46 16.80
N LEU A 38 6.30 -11.04 15.78
CA LEU A 38 5.88 -12.45 15.82
C LEU A 38 7.04 -13.45 15.74
N ALA A 39 8.21 -13.03 15.26
CA ALA A 39 9.41 -13.85 15.29
C ALA A 39 10.02 -13.94 16.69
N ASP A 40 9.62 -13.07 17.62
CA ASP A 40 10.07 -13.12 18.99
C ASP A 40 9.31 -14.23 19.77
N PRO A 41 10.02 -15.20 20.38
CA PRO A 41 9.40 -16.34 21.04
C PRO A 41 8.66 -15.96 22.33
N THR A 42 8.97 -14.83 22.97
CA THR A 42 8.30 -14.38 24.21
C THR A 42 6.86 -13.96 23.96
N VAL A 43 6.53 -13.60 22.72
CA VAL A 43 5.19 -13.17 22.32
C VAL A 43 4.19 -14.32 22.32
N TYR A 44 4.67 -15.56 22.20
CA TYR A 44 3.81 -16.76 22.24
C TYR A 44 3.37 -17.16 23.65
N ASP A 45 3.94 -16.53 24.69
CA ASP A 45 3.50 -16.71 26.07
C ASP A 45 2.11 -16.09 26.30
N ASP A 46 1.79 -15.02 25.55
CA ASP A 46 0.47 -14.38 25.56
C ASP A 46 -0.28 -14.65 24.25
N GLY A 47 -1.16 -15.66 24.28
CA GLY A 47 -1.97 -16.04 23.12
C GLY A 47 -2.89 -14.91 22.61
N ALA A 48 -3.30 -13.97 23.47
CA ALA A 48 -4.10 -12.82 23.06
C ALA A 48 -3.28 -11.83 22.23
N GLN A 49 -2.02 -11.62 22.60
CA GLN A 49 -1.04 -10.80 21.89
C GLN A 49 -0.70 -11.41 20.53
N VAL A 50 -0.51 -12.73 20.44
CA VAL A 50 -0.32 -13.42 19.15
C VAL A 50 -1.51 -13.21 18.22
N ALA A 51 -2.74 -13.44 18.72
CA ALA A 51 -3.95 -13.26 17.92
C ALA A 51 -4.12 -11.80 17.44
N LEU A 52 -3.81 -10.84 18.32
CA LEU A 52 -3.84 -9.42 17.99
C LEU A 52 -2.82 -9.06 16.90
N LEU A 53 -1.58 -9.56 17.02
CA LEU A 53 -0.52 -9.33 16.04
C LEU A 53 -0.85 -9.99 14.70
N ALA A 54 -1.34 -11.23 14.72
CA ALA A 54 -1.78 -11.93 13.51
C ALA A 54 -2.88 -11.15 12.77
N LYS A 55 -3.87 -10.62 13.50
CA LYS A 55 -4.93 -9.76 12.91
C LYS A 55 -4.37 -8.45 12.34
N GLN A 56 -3.38 -7.84 13.00
CA GLN A 56 -2.72 -6.64 12.50
C GLN A 56 -1.91 -6.91 11.24
N VAL A 57 -1.21 -8.05 11.17
CA VAL A 57 -0.48 -8.50 9.98
C VAL A 57 -1.43 -8.70 8.82
N ASP A 58 -2.53 -9.42 9.05
CA ASP A 58 -3.55 -9.67 8.03
C ASP A 58 -4.14 -8.37 7.49
N SER A 59 -4.52 -7.45 8.37
CA SER A 59 -5.02 -6.12 7.99
C SER A 59 -3.99 -5.30 7.21
N ALA A 60 -2.70 -5.40 7.58
CA ALA A 60 -1.64 -4.68 6.88
C ALA A 60 -1.35 -5.28 5.49
N LYS A 61 -1.44 -6.61 5.34
CA LYS A 61 -1.34 -7.31 4.05
C LYS A 61 -2.51 -6.97 3.14
N ASP A 62 -3.74 -6.98 3.66
CA ASP A 62 -4.94 -6.57 2.91
C ASP A 62 -4.83 -5.11 2.44
N LEU A 63 -4.33 -4.21 3.31
CA LEU A 63 -4.09 -2.82 2.92
C LEU A 63 -3.02 -2.73 1.82
N ALA A 64 -1.92 -3.47 1.94
CA ALA A 64 -0.88 -3.51 0.91
C ALA A 64 -1.42 -4.03 -0.44
N ALA A 65 -2.24 -5.08 -0.42
CA ALA A 65 -2.89 -5.62 -1.62
C ALA A 65 -3.84 -4.59 -2.28
N LYS A 66 -4.65 -3.89 -1.47
CA LYS A 66 -5.54 -2.82 -1.97
C LYS A 66 -4.77 -1.66 -2.58
N LEU A 67 -3.66 -1.26 -1.95
CA LEU A 67 -2.80 -0.19 -2.46
C LEU A 67 -2.09 -0.60 -3.75
N SER A 68 -1.60 -1.84 -3.82
CA SER A 68 -1.01 -2.40 -5.05
C SER A 68 -2.01 -2.42 -6.20
N ALA A 69 -3.24 -2.92 -5.98
CA ALA A 69 -4.30 -2.90 -7.00
C ALA A 69 -4.65 -1.48 -7.45
N ARG A 70 -4.71 -0.52 -6.51
CA ARG A 70 -4.95 0.89 -6.83
C ARG A 70 -3.80 1.51 -7.61
N TRP A 71 -2.56 1.16 -7.29
CA TRP A 71 -1.38 1.62 -8.01
C TRP A 71 -1.42 1.12 -9.46
N GLU A 72 -1.77 -0.15 -9.67
CA GLU A 72 -1.87 -0.77 -10.99
C GLU A 72 -2.98 -0.13 -11.85
N GLU A 73 -4.12 0.20 -11.23
CA GLU A 73 -5.20 0.95 -11.89
C GLU A 73 -4.74 2.36 -12.30
N LEU A 74 -4.05 3.09 -11.41
CA LEU A 74 -3.54 4.43 -11.68
C LEU A 74 -2.45 4.41 -12.76
N ALA A 75 -1.56 3.42 -12.74
CA ALA A 75 -0.52 3.22 -13.74
C ALA A 75 -1.16 2.96 -15.12
N SER A 76 -2.13 2.04 -15.18
CA SER A 76 -2.88 1.73 -16.41
C SER A 76 -3.63 2.95 -16.96
N LYS A 77 -4.25 3.76 -16.09
CA LYS A 77 -4.89 5.02 -16.49
C LYS A 77 -3.87 5.99 -17.07
N LEU A 78 -2.73 6.15 -16.39
CA LEU A 78 -1.68 7.05 -16.83
C LEU A 78 -1.09 6.65 -18.19
N GLU A 79 -0.87 5.36 -18.44
CA GLU A 79 -0.43 4.86 -19.74
C GLU A 79 -1.44 5.18 -20.84
N ARG A 80 -2.75 4.99 -20.59
CA ARG A 80 -3.81 5.34 -21.54
C ARG A 80 -3.90 6.83 -21.85
N PHE A 81 -3.56 7.69 -20.89
CA PHE A 81 -3.48 9.15 -21.11
C PHE A 81 -2.16 9.56 -21.79
N ASN A 82 -1.15 8.70 -21.82
CA ASN A 82 0.15 9.01 -22.41
C ASN A 82 0.32 8.41 -23.82
N ASN A 83 -0.56 7.49 -24.22
CA ASN A 83 -0.66 6.88 -25.55
C ASN A 83 -1.77 7.55 -26.39
#